data_AF-A0A2G1VKB5-F1
#
_entry.id   AF-A0A2G1VKB5-F1
#
_cell.length_a   1.000
_cell.length_b   1.000
_cell.length_c   1.000
_cell.angle_alpha   90.00
_cell.angle_beta   90.00
_cell.angle_gamma   90.00
#
_symmetry.space_group_name_H-M   'P 1'
#
loop_
_entity.id
_entity.type
_entity.pdbx_description
1 polymer ?
#
loop_
_entity_poly.entity_id
_entity_poly.type
_entity_poly.pdbx_seq_one_letter_code
_entity_poly.pdbx_strand_id
1 'polypeptide(L)'
;MKRKALTVAVKLAMTGALAGALAACGGGGSDSSISTTGTSSGTSVGAVSGFGSVYVNGTRFATSGSVDSDDGLEREDQLEKGMILKVEGDWDDRGEGRADRISYDDTLRGPISGMSWDDVARTGTLTLLGQTIALDGRTVFRGATPTEIAANPQGYRVRVSAWRLDDGSFQASFVGARAIGLDFDDDNEVEIEGVVTNLDSSAETFTINGFPIDYTSAVGDDDFSLDDLADGLVVEVEGRLEGGTIVAEEIDDEDDWFSDDDDDVEITGSIYDFDASSRQFTLNGVTVQITGGTEFDDLRESSLADGLFIKVEGSFRDGALVAEEIKGKESDAELDGRVESIDLTNETLIVSGVRVQLTGNTLIDDDDEDDERRSRVQDIQSLQVGDYLEIEGRQRSTDGGSLEAFSIEREDDDEDDDYELEARLDAVGSGSITLMNLEILLGGYSVSGAQVGNEVEVQYRRTSGGQYELTDNVDADDSSDDDSDD
;
A
#
# COMPACT_ATOMS: atom_id res chain seq x y z
N MET A 1 -44.00 27.04 6.68
CA MET A 1 -45.32 26.57 6.20
C MET A 1 -45.07 25.48 5.16
N LYS A 2 -45.61 24.29 5.40
CA LYS A 2 -45.35 23.03 4.68
C LYS A 2 -45.98 23.00 3.27
N ARG A 3 -45.30 22.42 2.29
CA ARG A 3 -45.88 21.86 1.04
C ARG A 3 -45.09 20.57 0.73
N LYS A 4 -45.52 19.40 1.21
CA LYS A 4 -46.51 18.44 0.67
C LYS A 4 -46.01 17.64 -0.55
N ALA A 5 -45.68 16.39 -0.27
CA ALA A 5 -45.47 15.26 -1.17
C ALA A 5 -46.65 15.00 -2.11
N LEU A 6 -46.35 14.49 -3.31
CA LEU A 6 -47.34 13.97 -4.25
C LEU A 6 -47.10 12.47 -4.46
N THR A 7 -47.93 11.66 -3.79
CA THR A 7 -48.11 10.25 -4.06
C THR A 7 -49.07 10.10 -5.26
N VAL A 8 -48.72 9.31 -6.28
CA VAL A 8 -49.67 8.88 -7.31
C VAL A 8 -49.77 7.37 -7.29
N ALA A 9 -50.95 6.88 -6.89
CA ALA A 9 -51.40 5.52 -7.08
C ALA A 9 -52.66 5.55 -7.95
N VAL A 10 -52.68 4.83 -9.08
CA VAL A 10 -53.91 4.47 -9.80
C VAL A 10 -53.80 3.04 -10.33
N LYS A 11 -54.93 2.35 -10.24
CA LYS A 11 -55.16 0.90 -10.28
C LYS A 11 -55.18 0.28 -11.69
N LEU A 12 -54.64 -0.94 -11.74
CA LEU A 12 -55.05 -2.19 -12.41
C LEU A 12 -56.36 -2.23 -13.24
N ALA A 13 -56.27 -2.77 -14.47
CA ALA A 13 -57.16 -3.79 -15.09
C ALA A 13 -56.56 -4.24 -16.45
N MET A 14 -55.94 -5.43 -16.56
CA MET A 14 -56.51 -6.74 -16.97
C MET A 14 -56.70 -6.97 -18.50
N THR A 15 -55.94 -7.97 -18.97
CA THR A 15 -56.25 -9.01 -20.00
C THR A 15 -55.94 -8.75 -21.49
N GLY A 16 -55.05 -9.58 -22.03
CA GLY A 16 -54.87 -9.80 -23.46
C GLY A 16 -53.76 -10.82 -23.77
N ALA A 17 -54.08 -12.11 -23.72
CA ALA A 17 -53.19 -13.20 -24.12
C ALA A 17 -53.07 -13.29 -25.65
N LEU A 18 -51.84 -13.34 -26.18
CA LEU A 18 -51.56 -13.90 -27.50
C LEU A 18 -50.42 -14.91 -27.39
N ALA A 19 -50.77 -16.18 -27.63
CA ALA A 19 -49.83 -17.25 -27.92
C ALA A 19 -49.42 -17.16 -29.40
N GLY A 20 -48.12 -17.20 -29.66
CA GLY A 20 -47.54 -17.33 -30.99
C GLY A 20 -46.35 -18.29 -30.92
N ALA A 21 -46.57 -19.52 -31.37
CA ALA A 21 -45.51 -20.50 -31.56
C ALA A 21 -44.78 -20.22 -32.88
N LEU A 22 -43.44 -20.15 -32.83
CA LEU A 22 -42.58 -20.38 -33.98
C LEU A 22 -41.55 -21.44 -33.58
N ALA A 23 -41.65 -22.59 -34.23
CA ALA A 23 -40.61 -23.60 -34.27
C ALA A 23 -39.72 -23.32 -35.48
N ALA A 24 -38.40 -23.28 -35.27
CA ALA A 24 -37.41 -23.49 -36.32
C ALA A 24 -36.13 -24.08 -35.72
N CYS A 25 -35.76 -25.28 -36.21
CA CYS A 25 -34.42 -25.79 -36.51
C CYS A 25 -33.25 -25.24 -35.66
N GLY A 26 -32.57 -26.02 -34.80
CA GLY A 26 -31.71 -27.12 -35.25
C GLY A 26 -30.39 -26.58 -35.83
N GLY A 27 -29.36 -26.50 -35.00
CA GLY A 27 -27.99 -26.15 -35.40
C GLY A 27 -27.06 -26.01 -34.20
N GLY A 28 -26.40 -27.11 -33.81
CA GLY A 28 -25.27 -27.06 -32.90
C GLY A 28 -24.06 -26.46 -33.59
N GLY A 29 -23.41 -25.51 -32.91
CA GLY A 29 -22.10 -24.97 -33.24
C GLY A 29 -21.39 -24.73 -31.92
N SER A 30 -20.37 -25.53 -31.67
CA SER A 30 -19.39 -25.26 -30.63
C SER A 30 -18.63 -24.01 -31.07
N ASP A 31 -18.93 -22.88 -30.44
CA ASP A 31 -18.04 -21.72 -30.47
C ASP A 31 -17.56 -21.49 -29.05
N SER A 32 -16.25 -21.61 -28.92
CA SER A 32 -15.47 -21.30 -27.75
C SER A 32 -15.91 -19.93 -27.22
N SER A 33 -16.38 -19.90 -25.98
CA SER A 33 -16.49 -18.66 -25.23
C SER A 33 -15.10 -18.05 -25.16
N ILE A 34 -14.85 -17.07 -26.02
CA ILE A 34 -13.91 -16.00 -25.72
C ILE A 34 -14.43 -15.43 -24.40
N SER A 35 -13.65 -15.60 -23.34
CA SER A 35 -13.73 -14.73 -22.17
C SER A 35 -13.44 -13.34 -22.71
N THR A 36 -14.47 -12.52 -22.93
CA THR A 36 -14.29 -11.09 -22.81
C THR A 36 -13.83 -10.88 -21.38
N THR A 37 -12.52 -10.72 -21.19
CA THR A 37 -11.94 -10.14 -19.99
C THR A 37 -12.74 -8.88 -19.69
N GLY A 38 -13.34 -8.79 -18.51
CA GLY A 38 -14.01 -7.56 -18.10
C GLY A 38 -12.98 -6.45 -18.20
N THR A 39 -13.33 -5.37 -18.89
CA THR A 39 -12.57 -4.13 -18.75
C THR A 39 -13.40 -3.28 -17.80
N SER A 40 -12.89 -3.08 -16.60
CA SER A 40 -13.40 -2.14 -15.60
C SER A 40 -12.99 -0.73 -15.97
N SER A 41 -13.75 0.26 -15.50
CA SER A 41 -13.45 1.69 -15.64
C SER A 41 -13.66 2.32 -14.29
N GLY A 42 -12.66 3.03 -13.77
CA GLY A 42 -12.71 3.48 -12.40
C GLY A 42 -11.44 4.13 -11.88
N THR A 43 -11.26 4.06 -10.56
CA THR A 43 -10.18 4.75 -9.83
C THR A 43 -9.36 3.77 -9.01
N SER A 44 -8.03 3.82 -9.16
CA SER A 44 -7.08 3.03 -8.35
C SER A 44 -6.17 3.97 -7.55
N VAL A 45 -6.14 3.81 -6.23
CA VAL A 45 -5.34 4.61 -5.29
C VAL A 45 -4.36 3.70 -4.56
N GLY A 46 -3.07 3.99 -4.66
CA GLY A 46 -2.04 3.22 -3.96
C GLY A 46 -0.62 3.61 -4.32
N ALA A 47 0.33 3.07 -3.55
CA ALA A 47 1.75 3.29 -3.75
C ALA A 47 2.24 2.69 -5.08
N VAL A 48 3.16 3.39 -5.74
CA VAL A 48 3.80 2.95 -6.98
C VAL A 48 4.82 1.87 -6.70
N SER A 49 4.66 0.69 -7.31
CA SER A 49 5.63 -0.42 -7.20
C SER A 49 6.68 -0.41 -8.31
N GLY A 50 6.45 0.30 -9.43
CA GLY A 50 7.41 0.33 -10.54
C GLY A 50 7.00 1.15 -11.76
N PHE A 51 7.92 1.22 -12.73
CA PHE A 51 7.81 2.09 -13.91
C PHE A 51 7.95 1.40 -15.28
N GLY A 52 7.93 2.20 -16.36
CA GLY A 52 7.82 1.74 -17.75
C GLY A 52 6.36 1.58 -18.17
N SER A 53 5.53 2.61 -17.92
CA SER A 53 4.14 2.55 -17.39
C SER A 53 4.13 2.55 -15.86
N VAL A 54 3.08 3.06 -15.24
CA VAL A 54 2.97 3.13 -13.78
C VAL A 54 2.29 1.88 -13.27
N TYR A 55 2.85 1.25 -12.24
CA TYR A 55 2.25 0.10 -11.57
C TYR A 55 1.68 0.53 -10.22
N VAL A 56 0.36 0.40 -10.05
CA VAL A 56 -0.38 0.72 -8.82
C VAL A 56 -1.32 -0.44 -8.53
N ASN A 57 -1.36 -0.91 -7.28
CA ASN A 57 -2.20 -2.01 -6.81
C ASN A 57 -2.07 -3.34 -7.60
N GLY A 58 -0.95 -3.51 -8.31
CA GLY A 58 -0.66 -4.69 -9.13
C GLY A 58 -1.04 -4.53 -10.61
N THR A 59 -1.72 -3.44 -10.96
CA THR A 59 -2.12 -3.12 -12.33
C THR A 59 -1.11 -2.21 -13.00
N ARG A 60 -0.71 -2.58 -14.22
CA ARG A 60 0.17 -1.79 -15.09
C ARG A 60 -0.65 -0.85 -15.94
N PHE A 61 -0.61 0.45 -15.63
CA PHE A 61 -1.32 1.47 -16.39
C PHE A 61 -0.44 2.09 -17.49
N ALA A 62 -0.83 1.89 -18.75
CA ALA A 62 -0.29 2.68 -19.85
C ALA A 62 -0.69 4.15 -19.69
N THR A 63 0.29 5.05 -19.73
CA THR A 63 0.12 6.47 -19.39
C THR A 63 0.33 7.36 -20.61
N SER A 64 -0.02 8.64 -20.51
CA SER A 64 0.36 9.68 -21.46
C SER A 64 1.69 10.37 -21.10
N GLY A 65 2.22 10.10 -19.91
CA GLY A 65 3.38 10.76 -19.30
C GLY A 65 3.05 12.08 -18.59
N SER A 66 1.80 12.57 -18.65
CA SER A 66 1.32 13.73 -17.89
C SER A 66 0.88 13.30 -16.49
N VAL A 67 1.11 14.17 -15.50
CA VAL A 67 0.63 14.03 -14.13
C VAL A 67 -0.05 15.34 -13.75
N ASP A 68 -1.22 15.26 -13.13
CA ASP A 68 -1.95 16.39 -12.56
C ASP A 68 -1.48 16.52 -11.09
N SER A 69 -0.86 17.65 -10.75
CA SER A 69 -0.24 17.92 -9.45
C SER A 69 -0.01 19.44 -9.31
N ASP A 70 -0.38 20.02 -8.17
CA ASP A 70 -0.01 21.35 -7.62
C ASP A 70 1.42 21.37 -7.07
N ASP A 71 1.92 20.21 -6.71
CA ASP A 71 3.19 19.95 -6.04
C ASP A 71 4.46 19.98 -6.91
N GLY A 72 4.32 20.51 -8.12
CA GLY A 72 5.40 20.69 -9.08
C GLY A 72 5.82 19.40 -9.80
N LEU A 73 5.04 18.31 -9.68
CA LEU A 73 5.27 17.03 -10.34
C LEU A 73 4.33 16.83 -11.54
N GLU A 74 4.51 17.61 -12.61
CA GLU A 74 3.62 17.60 -13.78
C GLU A 74 3.87 16.44 -14.79
N ARG A 75 4.93 15.66 -14.58
CA ARG A 75 5.33 14.59 -15.51
C ARG A 75 5.61 13.30 -14.78
N GLU A 76 5.27 12.22 -15.48
CA GLU A 76 5.52 10.87 -15.02
C GLU A 76 7.00 10.69 -14.68
N ASP A 77 7.95 11.25 -15.44
CA ASP A 77 9.39 11.11 -15.18
C ASP A 77 9.90 11.77 -13.89
N GLN A 78 9.05 12.51 -13.18
CA GLN A 78 9.35 13.12 -11.88
C GLN A 78 8.81 12.30 -10.69
N LEU A 79 7.96 11.30 -10.95
CA LEU A 79 7.45 10.42 -9.92
C LEU A 79 8.53 9.45 -9.43
N GLU A 80 8.34 8.89 -8.24
CA GLU A 80 9.23 7.90 -7.63
C GLU A 80 8.41 6.69 -7.18
N LYS A 81 9.09 5.54 -6.97
CA LYS A 81 8.43 4.39 -6.34
C LYS A 81 8.01 4.77 -4.91
N GLY A 82 7.00 4.11 -4.39
CA GLY A 82 6.42 4.41 -3.09
C GLY A 82 5.46 5.61 -3.07
N MET A 83 5.57 6.57 -4.00
CA MET A 83 4.60 7.66 -4.12
C MET A 83 3.18 7.10 -4.28
N ILE A 84 2.21 7.67 -3.57
CA ILE A 84 0.80 7.27 -3.68
C ILE A 84 0.18 8.06 -4.82
N LEU A 85 -0.43 7.35 -5.78
CA LEU A 85 -1.09 7.98 -6.91
C LEU A 85 -2.58 7.66 -6.91
N LYS A 86 -3.38 8.61 -7.39
CA LYS A 86 -4.75 8.38 -7.87
C LYS A 86 -4.73 8.21 -9.38
N VAL A 87 -5.13 7.03 -9.85
CA VAL A 87 -5.15 6.68 -11.27
C VAL A 87 -6.59 6.45 -11.71
N GLU A 88 -7.10 7.33 -12.56
CA GLU A 88 -8.40 7.16 -13.21
C GLU A 88 -8.18 6.52 -14.59
N GLY A 89 -8.91 5.46 -14.91
CA GLY A 89 -8.79 4.79 -16.21
C GLY A 89 -9.50 3.45 -16.32
N ASP A 90 -9.03 2.63 -17.24
CA ASP A 90 -9.60 1.30 -17.51
C ASP A 90 -8.55 0.20 -17.27
N TRP A 91 -8.95 -0.94 -16.71
CA TRP A 91 -8.06 -2.10 -16.57
C TRP A 91 -8.80 -3.44 -16.71
N ASP A 92 -8.05 -4.54 -16.78
CA ASP A 92 -8.59 -5.89 -16.83
C ASP A 92 -8.07 -6.78 -15.69
N ASP A 93 -8.73 -7.92 -15.51
CA ASP A 93 -8.40 -8.91 -14.47
C ASP A 93 -6.98 -9.52 -14.58
N ARG A 94 -6.20 -9.15 -15.61
CA ARG A 94 -4.81 -9.62 -15.80
C ARG A 94 -3.81 -8.58 -15.29
N GLY A 95 -4.28 -7.46 -14.73
CA GLY A 95 -3.43 -6.37 -14.25
C GLY A 95 -2.86 -5.51 -15.37
N GLU A 96 -3.55 -5.41 -16.51
CA GLU A 96 -3.16 -4.49 -17.59
C GLU A 96 -4.25 -3.43 -17.78
N GLY A 97 -3.82 -2.16 -17.82
CA GLY A 97 -4.74 -1.03 -17.93
C GLY A 97 -4.18 0.15 -18.71
N ARG A 98 -4.99 1.19 -18.81
CA ARG A 98 -4.64 2.49 -19.38
C ARG A 98 -5.18 3.58 -18.47
N ALA A 99 -4.28 4.45 -18.02
CA ALA A 99 -4.65 5.66 -17.31
C ALA A 99 -5.18 6.71 -18.29
N ASP A 100 -6.30 7.33 -17.94
CA ASP A 100 -6.79 8.56 -18.54
C ASP A 100 -6.29 9.78 -17.78
N ARG A 101 -6.19 9.68 -16.45
CA ARG A 101 -5.56 10.68 -15.57
C ARG A 101 -4.69 9.99 -14.52
N ILE A 102 -3.59 10.66 -14.18
CA ILE A 102 -2.75 10.35 -13.02
C ILE A 102 -2.67 11.63 -12.21
N SER A 103 -3.05 11.56 -10.95
CA SER A 103 -2.89 12.64 -9.98
C SER A 103 -1.90 12.24 -8.89
N TYR A 104 -1.11 13.21 -8.43
CA TYR A 104 -0.16 13.05 -7.35
C TYR A 104 -0.20 14.25 -6.42
N ASP A 105 -0.16 13.95 -5.11
CA ASP A 105 -0.11 14.92 -4.03
C ASP A 105 0.84 14.45 -2.90
N ASP A 106 1.54 15.37 -2.25
CA ASP A 106 2.43 15.10 -1.12
C ASP A 106 1.64 15.08 0.20
N THR A 107 0.99 13.97 0.59
CA THR A 107 0.27 13.82 1.87
C THR A 107 0.80 14.66 3.06
N LEU A 108 2.12 14.70 3.26
CA LEU A 108 2.75 15.69 4.12
C LEU A 108 4.01 16.32 3.50
N ARG A 109 4.18 17.63 3.69
CA ARG A 109 5.38 18.37 3.29
C ARG A 109 5.88 19.31 4.38
N GLY A 110 7.19 19.30 4.63
CA GLY A 110 7.78 20.32 5.50
C GLY A 110 9.14 19.97 6.13
N PRO A 111 9.64 20.85 7.03
CA PRO A 111 10.89 20.61 7.74
C PRO A 111 10.74 19.53 8.80
N ILE A 112 11.75 18.66 8.91
CA ILE A 112 11.76 17.58 9.90
C ILE A 112 12.15 18.16 11.26
N SER A 113 11.39 17.77 12.29
CA SER A 113 11.63 18.14 13.68
C SER A 113 12.31 17.02 14.50
N GLY A 114 12.14 15.77 14.08
CA GLY A 114 12.79 14.60 14.66
C GLY A 114 12.67 13.38 13.76
N MET A 115 13.63 12.45 13.87
CA MET A 115 13.55 11.14 13.24
C MET A 115 14.34 10.12 14.05
N SER A 116 13.85 8.89 14.11
CA SER A 116 14.56 7.69 14.54
C SER A 116 14.50 6.63 13.44
N TRP A 117 15.59 5.90 13.27
CA TRP A 117 15.69 4.79 12.32
C TRP A 117 16.50 3.67 12.96
N ASP A 118 15.95 2.46 12.96
CA ASP A 118 16.67 1.21 13.24
C ASP A 118 16.97 0.56 11.90
N ASP A 119 18.25 0.53 11.55
CA ASP A 119 18.73 0.03 10.26
C ASP A 119 18.61 -1.48 10.12
N VAL A 120 18.65 -2.20 11.26
CA VAL A 120 18.54 -3.66 11.28
C VAL A 120 17.08 -4.08 11.24
N ALA A 121 16.25 -3.46 12.07
CA ALA A 121 14.82 -3.76 12.08
C ALA A 121 14.04 -3.03 10.97
N ARG A 122 14.74 -2.29 10.09
CA ARG A 122 14.19 -1.48 9.00
C ARG A 122 12.95 -0.67 9.41
N THR A 123 12.93 -0.13 10.63
CA THR A 123 11.76 0.55 11.19
C THR A 123 12.12 1.87 11.85
N GLY A 124 11.19 2.81 11.89
CA GLY A 124 11.47 4.12 12.43
C GLY A 124 10.25 5.01 12.62
N THR A 125 10.53 6.24 13.04
CA THR A 125 9.54 7.31 13.13
C THR A 125 10.13 8.61 12.62
N LEU A 126 9.36 9.39 11.87
CA LEU A 126 9.67 10.73 11.42
C LEU A 126 8.61 11.69 11.99
N THR A 127 9.04 12.89 12.38
CA THR A 127 8.14 13.92 12.90
C THR A 127 8.36 15.23 12.18
N LEU A 128 7.31 15.79 11.57
CA LEU A 128 7.30 17.11 10.96
C LEU A 128 6.05 17.86 11.41
N LEU A 129 6.16 19.14 11.75
CA LEU A 129 5.01 20.04 12.05
C LEU A 129 3.94 19.50 13.04
N GLY A 130 4.31 18.58 13.95
CA GLY A 130 3.36 17.94 14.89
C GLY A 130 2.78 16.61 14.42
N GLN A 131 3.03 16.23 13.18
CA GLN A 131 2.67 14.96 12.55
C GLN A 131 3.68 13.88 12.94
N THR A 132 3.19 12.68 13.27
CA THR A 132 4.02 11.50 13.51
C THR A 132 3.84 10.53 12.36
N ILE A 133 4.94 10.10 11.76
CA ILE A 133 4.96 9.23 10.60
C ILE A 133 5.77 7.98 10.95
N ALA A 134 5.16 6.81 10.90
CA ALA A 134 5.81 5.51 10.99
C ALA A 134 6.51 5.16 9.68
N LEU A 135 7.66 4.51 9.81
CA LEU A 135 8.52 4.09 8.71
C LEU A 135 8.80 2.59 8.87
N ASP A 136 8.83 1.86 7.77
CA ASP A 136 9.16 0.44 7.70
C ASP A 136 10.01 0.13 6.46
N GLY A 137 10.40 -1.14 6.27
CA GLY A 137 11.17 -1.62 5.12
C GLY A 137 10.45 -1.48 3.77
N ARG A 138 9.22 -0.97 3.74
CA ARG A 138 8.46 -0.68 2.51
C ARG A 138 8.41 0.81 2.20
N THR A 139 8.94 1.63 3.09
CA THR A 139 9.06 3.08 2.88
C THR A 139 10.21 3.37 1.93
N VAL A 140 9.89 3.86 0.73
CA VAL A 140 10.89 4.22 -0.27
C VAL A 140 11.53 5.57 0.08
N PHE A 141 12.86 5.60 0.21
CA PHE A 141 13.59 6.86 0.45
C PHE A 141 14.27 7.39 -0.82
N ARG A 142 14.19 8.70 -1.06
CA ARG A 142 14.92 9.37 -2.16
C ARG A 142 15.62 10.64 -1.71
N GLY A 143 16.89 10.77 -2.09
CA GLY A 143 17.74 11.88 -1.69
C GLY A 143 18.62 11.51 -0.51
N ALA A 144 18.37 12.09 0.66
CA ALA A 144 19.09 11.69 1.87
C ALA A 144 18.60 10.33 2.38
N THR A 145 19.53 9.48 2.83
CA THR A 145 19.17 8.15 3.35
C THR A 145 18.54 8.25 4.74
N PRO A 146 17.77 7.24 5.21
CA PRO A 146 17.19 7.23 6.56
C PRO A 146 18.22 7.48 7.66
N THR A 147 19.40 6.87 7.53
CA THR A 147 20.53 7.02 8.45
C THR A 147 21.11 8.44 8.44
N GLU A 148 21.21 9.09 7.28
CA GLU A 148 21.63 10.49 7.18
C GLU A 148 20.63 11.45 7.81
N ILE A 149 19.33 11.24 7.55
CA ILE A 149 18.26 12.06 8.10
C ILE A 149 18.22 11.91 9.63
N ALA A 150 18.24 10.68 10.15
CA ALA A 150 18.22 10.42 11.59
C ALA A 150 19.43 11.06 12.32
N ALA A 151 20.59 11.14 11.66
CA ALA A 151 21.78 11.77 12.23
C ALA A 151 21.68 13.31 12.32
N ASN A 152 20.90 13.95 11.44
CA ASN A 152 20.68 15.41 11.45
C ASN A 152 19.27 15.80 10.94
N PRO A 153 18.19 15.49 11.69
CA PRO A 153 16.83 15.64 11.15
C PRO A 153 16.51 17.08 10.74
N GLN A 154 16.92 18.04 11.57
CA GLN A 154 16.70 19.48 11.35
C GLN A 154 17.51 20.05 10.16
N GLY A 155 18.37 19.25 9.53
CA GLY A 155 19.09 19.63 8.32
C GLY A 155 18.28 19.38 7.04
N TYR A 156 17.15 18.68 7.14
CA TYR A 156 16.37 18.23 6.01
C TYR A 156 14.93 18.71 6.06
N ARG A 157 14.35 18.80 4.87
CA ARG A 157 12.91 18.85 4.66
C ARG A 157 12.49 17.65 3.81
N VAL A 158 11.24 17.29 3.93
CA VAL A 158 10.68 16.13 3.23
C VAL A 158 9.40 16.48 2.51
N ARG A 159 9.13 15.66 1.51
CA ARG A 159 7.80 15.31 1.04
C ARG A 159 7.52 13.85 1.34
N VAL A 160 6.28 13.55 1.69
CA VAL A 160 5.88 12.24 2.17
C VAL A 160 4.58 11.84 1.49
N SER A 161 4.54 10.65 0.90
CA SER A 161 3.26 9.98 0.63
C SER A 161 3.02 8.99 1.76
N ALA A 162 1.85 9.06 2.39
CA ALA A 162 1.52 8.22 3.51
C ALA A 162 0.02 7.92 3.61
N TRP A 163 -0.33 6.90 4.38
CA TRP A 163 -1.70 6.60 4.77
C TRP A 163 -1.94 7.04 6.21
N ARG A 164 -3.05 7.75 6.45
CA ARG A 164 -3.45 8.13 7.80
C ARG A 164 -3.93 6.93 8.61
N LEU A 165 -3.54 6.88 9.88
CA LEU A 165 -3.89 5.86 10.86
C LEU A 165 -4.98 6.34 11.84
N ASP A 166 -5.50 5.42 12.65
CA ASP A 166 -6.62 5.64 13.58
C ASP A 166 -6.35 6.75 14.61
N ASP A 167 -5.11 6.80 15.11
CA ASP A 167 -4.65 7.76 16.11
C ASP A 167 -4.25 9.13 15.53
N GLY A 168 -4.37 9.28 14.20
CA GLY A 168 -3.97 10.48 13.46
C GLY A 168 -2.48 10.58 13.15
N SER A 169 -1.71 9.52 13.40
CA SER A 169 -0.38 9.32 12.80
C SER A 169 -0.51 8.79 11.36
N PHE A 170 0.63 8.57 10.71
CA PHE A 170 0.71 8.18 9.31
C PHE A 170 1.65 6.99 9.12
N GLN A 171 1.37 6.10 8.18
CA GLN A 171 2.30 5.08 7.69
C GLN A 171 2.85 5.53 6.34
N ALA A 172 4.15 5.82 6.25
CA ALA A 172 4.75 6.26 4.99
C ALA A 172 4.89 5.09 4.00
N SER A 173 4.71 5.40 2.72
CA SER A 173 5.18 4.58 1.60
C SER A 173 6.34 5.22 0.86
N PHE A 174 6.51 6.54 1.01
CA PHE A 174 7.59 7.30 0.39
C PHE A 174 8.04 8.48 1.24
N VAL A 175 9.35 8.71 1.27
CA VAL A 175 9.98 9.91 1.85
C VAL A 175 11.03 10.46 0.88
N GLY A 176 10.72 11.59 0.25
CA GLY A 176 11.67 12.37 -0.51
C GLY A 176 12.36 13.40 0.37
N ALA A 177 13.65 13.23 0.69
CA ALA A 177 14.39 14.11 1.60
C ALA A 177 15.44 14.97 0.88
N ARG A 178 15.47 16.27 1.17
CA ARG A 178 16.49 17.21 0.67
C ARG A 178 17.00 18.10 1.80
N ALA A 179 18.29 18.44 1.74
CA ALA A 179 18.86 19.36 2.72
C ALA A 179 18.19 20.73 2.59
N ILE A 180 17.94 21.41 3.70
CA ILE A 180 17.30 22.73 3.72
C ILE A 180 18.10 23.72 2.87
N GLY A 181 17.41 24.49 2.02
CA GLY A 181 18.02 25.42 1.06
C GLY A 181 18.52 24.76 -0.23
N LEU A 182 18.23 23.47 -0.43
CA LEU A 182 18.29 22.77 -1.71
C LEU A 182 16.85 22.40 -2.14
N ASP A 183 16.63 22.27 -3.45
CA ASP A 183 15.29 22.38 -4.04
C ASP A 183 14.25 21.35 -3.55
N PHE A 184 13.12 21.92 -3.10
CA PHE A 184 11.70 21.59 -3.31
C PHE A 184 11.06 22.99 -3.32
N ASP A 185 10.41 23.45 -4.38
CA ASP A 185 10.62 24.82 -4.91
C ASP A 185 10.09 26.08 -4.14
N ASP A 186 9.85 26.00 -2.82
CA ASP A 186 10.04 27.10 -1.86
C ASP A 186 10.42 26.56 -0.47
N ASP A 187 11.45 27.13 0.16
CA ASP A 187 11.97 26.69 1.47
C ASP A 187 10.93 26.66 2.61
N ASN A 188 9.81 27.37 2.47
CA ASN A 188 8.79 27.46 3.51
C ASN A 188 7.44 26.84 3.13
N GLU A 189 7.28 26.27 1.93
CA GLU A 189 6.06 25.54 1.56
C GLU A 189 5.91 24.30 2.44
N VAL A 190 4.71 24.15 3.00
CA VAL A 190 4.32 23.09 3.90
C VAL A 190 2.91 22.62 3.59
N GLU A 191 2.68 21.35 3.87
CA GLU A 191 1.40 20.69 3.72
C GLU A 191 1.23 19.76 4.92
N ILE A 192 0.07 19.87 5.59
CA ILE A 192 -0.28 19.01 6.70
C ILE A 192 -1.75 18.62 6.63
N GLU A 193 -2.04 17.38 7.02
CA GLU A 193 -3.41 16.90 7.19
C GLU A 193 -3.75 16.73 8.68
N GLY A 194 -4.97 17.06 9.08
CA GLY A 194 -5.52 16.52 10.31
C GLY A 194 -6.77 17.20 10.85
N VAL A 195 -7.09 16.87 12.09
CA VAL A 195 -8.35 17.31 12.70
C VAL A 195 -8.25 18.78 13.14
N VAL A 196 -9.16 19.60 12.64
CA VAL A 196 -9.39 20.98 13.07
C VAL A 196 -9.74 21.01 14.55
N THR A 197 -8.99 21.77 15.32
CA THR A 197 -9.24 22.02 16.74
C THR A 197 -9.05 23.50 17.07
N ASN A 198 -9.69 23.98 18.13
CA ASN A 198 -9.59 25.36 18.60
C ASN A 198 -9.91 26.42 17.52
N LEU A 199 -10.89 26.15 16.66
CA LEU A 199 -11.31 27.09 15.62
C LEU A 199 -11.82 28.42 16.22
N ASP A 200 -11.16 29.52 15.87
CA ASP A 200 -11.62 30.89 16.13
C ASP A 200 -11.91 31.58 14.80
N SER A 201 -13.16 31.51 14.36
CA SER A 201 -13.62 32.15 13.12
C SER A 201 -13.66 33.67 13.15
N SER A 202 -13.44 34.30 14.31
CA SER A 202 -13.27 35.76 14.38
C SER A 202 -11.81 36.18 14.20
N ALA A 203 -10.88 35.33 14.64
CA ALA A 203 -9.45 35.52 14.45
C ALA A 203 -8.92 34.89 13.15
N GLU A 204 -9.72 34.03 12.50
CA GLU A 204 -9.35 33.25 11.32
C GLU A 204 -8.15 32.33 11.60
N THR A 205 -8.22 31.61 12.73
CA THR A 205 -7.18 30.66 13.16
C THR A 205 -7.77 29.34 13.67
N PHE A 206 -7.01 28.25 13.56
CA PHE A 206 -7.26 26.98 14.25
C PHE A 206 -5.94 26.24 14.54
N THR A 207 -6.01 25.02 15.04
CA THR A 207 -4.85 24.14 15.23
C THR A 207 -5.08 22.74 14.67
N ILE A 208 -4.05 22.13 14.10
CA ILE A 208 -3.96 20.70 13.76
C ILE A 208 -2.82 20.10 14.60
N ASN A 209 -3.09 19.04 15.36
CA ASN A 209 -2.09 18.39 16.22
C ASN A 209 -1.28 19.37 17.12
N GLY A 210 -1.92 20.48 17.51
CA GLY A 210 -1.33 21.55 18.32
C GLY A 210 -0.50 22.58 17.54
N PHE A 211 -0.32 22.41 16.23
CA PHE A 211 0.33 23.37 15.34
C PHE A 211 -0.65 24.49 14.94
N PRO A 212 -0.28 25.78 15.07
CA PRO A 212 -1.18 26.89 14.76
C PRO A 212 -1.27 27.17 13.26
N ILE A 213 -2.51 27.32 12.79
CA ILE A 213 -2.89 27.68 11.43
C ILE A 213 -3.56 29.06 11.42
N ASP A 214 -3.08 29.95 10.56
CA ASP A 214 -3.69 31.23 10.21
C ASP A 214 -4.26 31.10 8.79
N TYR A 215 -5.58 31.14 8.66
CA TYR A 215 -6.27 30.99 7.36
C TYR A 215 -6.87 32.29 6.84
N THR A 216 -6.38 33.44 7.32
CA THR A 216 -6.84 34.77 6.89
C THR A 216 -6.71 35.00 5.37
N SER A 217 -5.76 34.33 4.72
CA SER A 217 -5.49 34.40 3.28
C SER A 217 -5.93 33.18 2.49
N ALA A 218 -6.40 32.13 3.16
CA ALA A 218 -6.68 30.85 2.51
C ALA A 218 -7.87 30.94 1.55
N VAL A 219 -7.84 30.10 0.53
CA VAL A 219 -9.01 29.70 -0.25
C VAL A 219 -9.38 28.27 0.13
N GLY A 220 -10.64 27.89 -0.10
CA GLY A 220 -11.00 26.47 -0.11
C GLY A 220 -10.77 25.93 -1.51
N ASP A 221 -10.20 24.73 -1.63
CA ASP A 221 -10.06 24.08 -2.93
C ASP A 221 -11.37 23.41 -3.39
N ASP A 222 -11.45 23.13 -4.69
CA ASP A 222 -12.54 22.43 -5.36
C ASP A 222 -13.95 22.91 -4.93
N ASP A 223 -14.71 22.05 -4.24
CA ASP A 223 -16.05 22.33 -3.76
C ASP A 223 -16.10 22.67 -2.25
N PHE A 224 -14.94 22.71 -1.57
CA PHE A 224 -14.84 23.00 -0.14
C PHE A 224 -15.08 24.48 0.17
N SER A 225 -15.83 24.74 1.26
CA SER A 225 -16.07 26.08 1.75
C SER A 225 -15.45 26.29 3.13
N LEU A 226 -14.60 27.31 3.27
CA LEU A 226 -14.04 27.71 4.58
C LEU A 226 -15.12 28.07 5.63
N ASP A 227 -16.35 28.40 5.20
CA ASP A 227 -17.48 28.62 6.10
C ASP A 227 -17.95 27.32 6.79
N ASP A 228 -17.60 26.16 6.22
CA ASP A 228 -17.93 24.83 6.74
C ASP A 228 -16.87 24.29 7.71
N LEU A 229 -15.73 24.98 7.88
CA LEU A 229 -14.73 24.67 8.90
C LEU A 229 -15.37 24.56 10.29
N ALA A 230 -15.09 23.45 10.97
CA ALA A 230 -15.59 23.17 12.30
C ALA A 230 -14.58 22.32 13.09
N ASP A 231 -14.56 22.49 14.42
CA ASP A 231 -13.81 21.58 15.29
C ASP A 231 -14.27 20.13 15.05
N GLY A 232 -13.32 19.23 14.79
CA GLY A 232 -13.57 17.82 14.50
C GLY A 232 -13.58 17.45 13.01
N LEU A 233 -13.55 18.43 12.10
CA LEU A 233 -13.37 18.18 10.67
C LEU A 233 -11.91 17.80 10.38
N VAL A 234 -11.68 16.80 9.53
CA VAL A 234 -10.34 16.51 8.97
C VAL A 234 -10.17 17.39 7.75
N VAL A 235 -9.04 18.10 7.67
CA VAL A 235 -8.70 18.95 6.53
C VAL A 235 -7.24 18.79 6.18
N GLU A 236 -6.95 19.00 4.91
CA GLU A 236 -5.62 19.26 4.42
C GLU A 236 -5.35 20.77 4.42
N VAL A 237 -4.12 21.18 4.68
CA VAL A 237 -3.70 22.59 4.71
C VAL A 237 -2.36 22.74 4.01
N GLU A 238 -2.40 23.35 2.84
CA GLU A 238 -1.21 23.89 2.20
C GLU A 238 -0.95 25.34 2.58
N GLY A 239 0.33 25.70 2.69
CA GLY A 239 0.72 27.09 2.79
C GLY A 239 2.17 27.28 3.17
N ARG A 240 2.43 28.32 3.98
CA ARG A 240 3.79 28.74 4.30
C ARG A 240 4.06 28.76 5.80
N LEU A 241 5.17 28.15 6.19
CA LEU A 241 5.63 28.21 7.58
C LEU A 241 6.30 29.56 7.90
N GLU A 242 5.63 30.41 8.66
CA GLU A 242 6.12 31.71 9.10
C GLU A 242 6.14 31.84 10.63
N GLY A 243 7.33 31.96 11.21
CA GLY A 243 7.46 32.23 12.66
C GLY A 243 6.86 31.16 13.57
N GLY A 244 6.72 29.93 13.08
CA GLY A 244 6.10 28.81 13.80
C GLY A 244 4.56 28.75 13.66
N THR A 245 4.00 29.41 12.67
CA THR A 245 2.58 29.35 12.27
C THR A 245 2.51 29.03 10.79
N ILE A 246 1.59 28.15 10.38
CA ILE A 246 1.30 27.97 8.96
C ILE A 246 0.34 29.08 8.56
N VAL A 247 0.77 29.92 7.64
CA VAL A 247 -0.11 30.84 6.92
C VAL A 247 -0.69 30.05 5.76
N ALA A 248 -1.94 29.62 5.90
CA ALA A 248 -2.62 28.78 4.94
C ALA A 248 -2.92 29.57 3.65
N GLU A 249 -2.71 28.89 2.53
CA GLU A 249 -3.01 29.38 1.18
C GLU A 249 -4.19 28.60 0.60
N GLU A 250 -4.23 27.28 0.83
CA GLU A 250 -5.28 26.33 0.44
C GLU A 250 -5.77 25.60 1.70
N ILE A 251 -7.04 25.20 1.72
CA ILE A 251 -7.58 24.23 2.68
C ILE A 251 -8.60 23.38 1.92
N ASP A 252 -8.50 22.07 2.05
CA ASP A 252 -9.45 21.13 1.42
C ASP A 252 -10.07 20.16 2.43
N ASP A 253 -11.24 19.59 2.10
CA ASP A 253 -11.78 18.42 2.77
C ASP A 253 -11.35 17.14 2.04
N GLU A 254 -10.58 16.29 2.74
CA GLU A 254 -9.97 15.01 2.32
C GLU A 254 -10.91 13.95 1.68
N ASP A 255 -12.17 14.29 1.37
CA ASP A 255 -13.22 13.36 0.98
C ASP A 255 -13.32 13.13 -0.56
N ASP A 256 -12.53 13.81 -1.40
CA ASP A 256 -12.69 13.78 -2.87
C ASP A 256 -11.85 12.73 -3.64
N TRP A 257 -11.53 11.62 -2.97
CA TRP A 257 -10.84 10.48 -3.60
C TRP A 257 -11.67 9.85 -4.74
N PHE A 258 -13.00 9.84 -4.64
CA PHE A 258 -13.87 9.10 -5.55
C PHE A 258 -15.14 9.86 -5.91
N SER A 259 -15.62 9.65 -7.14
CA SER A 259 -16.92 10.18 -7.55
C SER A 259 -18.05 9.21 -7.19
N ASP A 260 -19.24 9.72 -6.85
CA ASP A 260 -20.44 8.91 -6.52
C ASP A 260 -20.91 7.95 -7.64
N ASP A 261 -20.29 8.02 -8.83
CA ASP A 261 -20.56 7.18 -10.00
C ASP A 261 -19.40 6.19 -10.32
N ASP A 262 -18.37 6.07 -9.46
CA ASP A 262 -17.25 5.14 -9.65
C ASP A 262 -17.68 3.69 -9.36
N ASP A 263 -17.92 2.93 -10.43
CA ASP A 263 -18.36 1.54 -10.34
C ASP A 263 -17.23 0.58 -9.94
N ASP A 264 -15.97 0.90 -10.24
CA ASP A 264 -14.78 0.11 -9.91
C ASP A 264 -13.74 0.97 -9.17
N VAL A 265 -13.52 0.71 -7.89
CA VAL A 265 -12.54 1.40 -7.04
C VAL A 265 -11.59 0.38 -6.44
N GLU A 266 -10.29 0.64 -6.52
CA GLU A 266 -9.25 -0.08 -5.77
C GLU A 266 -8.51 0.89 -4.86
N ILE A 267 -8.49 0.64 -3.56
CA ILE A 267 -7.77 1.47 -2.59
C ILE A 267 -6.96 0.60 -1.63
N THR A 268 -5.72 1.02 -1.36
CA THR A 268 -4.82 0.38 -0.40
C THR A 268 -4.56 1.30 0.79
N GLY A 269 -4.49 0.75 2.00
CA GLY A 269 -4.19 1.49 3.23
C GLY A 269 -4.34 0.59 4.47
N SER A 270 -4.25 1.19 5.65
CA SER A 270 -4.52 0.51 6.93
C SER A 270 -5.93 0.77 7.43
N ILE A 271 -6.56 -0.28 7.99
CA ILE A 271 -7.89 -0.18 8.61
C ILE A 271 -7.85 0.75 9.82
N TYR A 272 -8.88 1.59 9.98
CA TYR A 272 -9.19 2.22 11.26
C TYR A 272 -10.69 2.36 11.50
N ASP A 273 -11.08 2.68 12.74
CA ASP A 273 -12.47 2.79 13.19
C ASP A 273 -13.32 1.54 12.85
N PHE A 274 -12.74 0.34 12.93
CA PHE A 274 -13.47 -0.90 12.61
C PHE A 274 -14.59 -1.19 13.61
N ASP A 275 -15.84 -1.16 13.12
CA ASP A 275 -17.03 -1.58 13.85
C ASP A 275 -17.56 -2.90 13.30
N ALA A 276 -17.19 -4.00 13.99
CA ALA A 276 -17.65 -5.34 13.66
C ALA A 276 -19.20 -5.49 13.69
N SER A 277 -19.93 -4.63 14.41
CA SER A 277 -21.39 -4.70 14.51
C SER A 277 -22.11 -4.13 13.29
N SER A 278 -21.56 -3.04 12.73
CA SER A 278 -22.05 -2.44 11.48
C SER A 278 -21.30 -2.97 10.24
N ARG A 279 -20.20 -3.71 10.44
CA ARG A 279 -19.30 -4.24 9.40
C ARG A 279 -18.78 -3.12 8.51
N GLN A 280 -18.32 -2.07 9.16
CA GLN A 280 -17.73 -0.90 8.52
C GLN A 280 -16.37 -0.60 9.15
N PHE A 281 -15.49 -0.01 8.36
CA PHE A 281 -14.25 0.59 8.80
C PHE A 281 -13.94 1.77 7.88
N THR A 282 -12.90 2.51 8.19
CA THR A 282 -12.38 3.60 7.37
C THR A 282 -11.00 3.23 6.84
N LEU A 283 -10.71 3.71 5.63
CA LEU A 283 -9.44 3.51 4.93
C LEU A 283 -9.12 4.80 4.16
N ASN A 284 -8.05 5.51 4.54
CA ASN A 284 -7.68 6.81 3.94
C ASN A 284 -8.87 7.79 3.84
N GLY A 285 -9.55 8.06 4.96
CA GLY A 285 -10.75 8.91 5.01
C GLY A 285 -12.04 8.20 4.52
N VAL A 286 -11.92 7.19 3.67
CA VAL A 286 -13.06 6.57 2.99
C VAL A 286 -13.73 5.53 3.85
N THR A 287 -15.04 5.70 4.10
CA THR A 287 -15.85 4.68 4.77
C THR A 287 -16.05 3.47 3.86
N VAL A 288 -15.64 2.30 4.33
CA VAL A 288 -15.80 1.00 3.66
C VAL A 288 -16.92 0.21 4.32
N GLN A 289 -17.87 -0.28 3.52
CA GLN A 289 -18.97 -1.13 3.96
C GLN A 289 -18.80 -2.56 3.45
N ILE A 290 -18.69 -3.51 4.38
CA ILE A 290 -18.63 -4.94 4.07
C ILE A 290 -20.06 -5.50 3.95
N THR A 291 -20.35 -6.20 2.85
CA THR A 291 -21.66 -6.81 2.60
C THR A 291 -21.61 -8.33 2.72
N GLY A 292 -22.74 -9.02 2.50
CA GLY A 292 -22.75 -10.49 2.45
C GLY A 292 -22.14 -11.05 1.16
N GLY A 293 -21.81 -10.19 0.20
CA GLY A 293 -21.17 -10.55 -1.06
C GLY A 293 -19.67 -10.26 -1.10
N THR A 294 -19.11 -9.60 -0.09
CA THR A 294 -17.67 -9.29 -0.02
C THR A 294 -16.85 -10.57 0.06
N GLU A 295 -15.92 -10.74 -0.88
CA GLU A 295 -14.93 -11.80 -0.91
C GLU A 295 -13.69 -11.39 -0.10
N PHE A 296 -13.02 -12.36 0.50
CA PHE A 296 -11.82 -12.12 1.31
C PHE A 296 -10.69 -12.97 0.73
N ASP A 297 -9.65 -12.32 0.24
CA ASP A 297 -8.45 -12.95 -0.29
C ASP A 297 -7.26 -12.76 0.65
N ASP A 298 -6.48 -13.82 0.82
CA ASP A 298 -5.30 -13.88 1.68
C ASP A 298 -5.49 -13.43 3.16
N LEU A 299 -6.73 -13.21 3.61
CA LEU A 299 -7.10 -12.96 5.00
C LEU A 299 -8.49 -13.53 5.32
N ARG A 300 -8.91 -13.42 6.58
CA ARG A 300 -10.27 -13.81 7.00
C ARG A 300 -11.00 -12.58 7.52
N GLU A 301 -12.31 -12.50 7.34
CA GLU A 301 -13.10 -11.40 7.94
C GLU A 301 -12.87 -11.27 9.46
N SER A 302 -12.63 -12.38 10.15
CA SER A 302 -12.34 -12.39 11.59
C SER A 302 -10.97 -11.84 11.97
N SER A 303 -10.07 -11.61 11.00
CA SER A 303 -8.76 -11.00 11.23
C SER A 303 -8.75 -9.50 10.96
N LEU A 304 -9.87 -8.91 10.52
CA LEU A 304 -9.96 -7.45 10.39
C LEU A 304 -9.85 -6.80 11.76
N ALA A 305 -8.93 -5.86 11.87
CA ALA A 305 -8.65 -5.07 13.05
C ALA A 305 -7.98 -3.75 12.60
N ASP A 306 -8.06 -2.73 13.44
CA ASP A 306 -7.37 -1.46 13.20
C ASP A 306 -5.86 -1.71 13.04
N GLY A 307 -5.23 -0.97 12.13
CA GLY A 307 -3.82 -1.10 11.75
C GLY A 307 -3.56 -2.09 10.61
N LEU A 308 -4.45 -3.05 10.35
CA LEU A 308 -4.23 -4.06 9.30
C LEU A 308 -4.14 -3.43 7.91
N PHE A 309 -3.03 -3.66 7.20
CA PHE A 309 -2.81 -3.16 5.85
C PHE A 309 -3.49 -4.06 4.80
N ILE A 310 -4.40 -3.47 4.02
CA ILE A 310 -5.26 -4.17 3.07
C ILE A 310 -5.40 -3.42 1.75
N LYS A 311 -5.87 -4.14 0.73
CA LYS A 311 -6.49 -3.55 -0.46
C LYS A 311 -7.98 -3.86 -0.45
N VAL A 312 -8.81 -2.86 -0.76
CA VAL A 312 -10.25 -3.00 -0.94
C VAL A 312 -10.58 -2.72 -2.40
N GLU A 313 -11.37 -3.61 -3.00
CA GLU A 313 -11.98 -3.42 -4.31
C GLU A 313 -13.50 -3.34 -4.16
N GLY A 314 -14.17 -2.42 -4.88
CA GLY A 314 -15.64 -2.36 -4.91
C GLY A 314 -16.19 -1.13 -5.62
N SER A 315 -17.47 -0.81 -5.40
CA SER A 315 -18.09 0.41 -5.96
C SER A 315 -18.27 1.49 -4.90
N PHE A 316 -17.96 2.74 -5.25
CA PHE A 316 -18.20 3.89 -4.37
C PHE A 316 -19.60 4.48 -4.61
N ARG A 317 -20.46 4.50 -3.59
CA ARG A 317 -21.86 4.96 -3.72
C ARG A 317 -22.36 5.57 -2.42
N ASP A 318 -23.04 6.71 -2.52
CA ASP A 318 -23.63 7.42 -1.38
C ASP A 318 -22.58 7.74 -0.29
N GLY A 319 -21.35 8.11 -0.70
CA GLY A 319 -20.24 8.43 0.21
C GLY A 319 -19.58 7.24 0.92
N ALA A 320 -19.78 6.01 0.45
CA ALA A 320 -19.14 4.82 1.00
C ALA A 320 -18.68 3.84 -0.08
N LEU A 321 -17.51 3.23 0.13
CA LEU A 321 -17.01 2.13 -0.69
C LEU A 321 -17.69 0.82 -0.27
N VAL A 322 -18.57 0.30 -1.12
CA VAL A 322 -19.20 -1.00 -0.92
C VAL A 322 -18.24 -2.09 -1.41
N ALA A 323 -17.57 -2.75 -0.46
CA ALA A 323 -16.52 -3.71 -0.76
C ALA A 323 -17.06 -4.97 -1.47
N GLU A 324 -16.46 -5.29 -2.61
CA GLU A 324 -16.64 -6.52 -3.36
C GLU A 324 -15.55 -7.54 -3.03
N GLU A 325 -14.30 -7.09 -2.87
CA GLU A 325 -13.16 -7.92 -2.44
C GLU A 325 -12.31 -7.16 -1.42
N ILE A 326 -11.81 -7.86 -0.40
CA ILE A 326 -10.82 -7.37 0.54
C ILE A 326 -9.63 -8.32 0.54
N LYS A 327 -8.45 -7.80 0.22
CA LYS A 327 -7.22 -8.56 0.12
C LYS A 327 -6.20 -8.12 1.16
N GLY A 328 -5.65 -9.07 1.92
CA GLY A 328 -4.56 -8.77 2.86
C GLY A 328 -3.31 -8.31 2.13
N LYS A 329 -2.58 -7.35 2.69
CA LYS A 329 -1.31 -6.85 2.13
C LYS A 329 -0.11 -6.97 3.08
N GLU A 330 -0.32 -7.54 4.27
CA GLU A 330 0.77 -7.86 5.20
C GLU A 330 1.68 -8.97 4.67
N SER A 331 2.99 -8.78 4.84
CA SER A 331 3.99 -9.84 4.74
C SER A 331 3.78 -10.88 5.84
N ASP A 332 4.07 -12.13 5.52
CA ASP A 332 4.09 -13.23 6.50
C ASP A 332 5.27 -14.20 6.28
N ALA A 333 6.26 -13.72 5.53
CA ALA A 333 7.52 -14.39 5.29
C ALA A 333 8.59 -13.39 4.84
N GLU A 334 9.82 -13.64 5.27
CA GLU A 334 11.01 -12.84 4.96
C GLU A 334 12.15 -13.78 4.55
N LEU A 335 12.99 -13.35 3.61
CA LEU A 335 14.08 -14.14 3.07
C LEU A 335 15.29 -13.28 2.76
N ASP A 336 16.37 -13.55 3.49
CA ASP A 336 17.70 -13.04 3.23
C ASP A 336 18.55 -14.12 2.56
N GLY A 337 18.96 -13.86 1.32
CA GLY A 337 19.72 -14.87 0.62
C GLY A 337 20.21 -14.51 -0.75
N ARG A 338 20.89 -15.48 -1.36
CA ARG A 338 21.59 -15.28 -2.62
C ARG A 338 20.78 -15.77 -3.80
N VAL A 339 20.71 -14.95 -4.84
CA VAL A 339 20.08 -15.31 -6.11
C VAL A 339 20.85 -16.47 -6.76
N GLU A 340 20.20 -17.62 -6.90
CA GLU A 340 20.75 -18.80 -7.58
C GLU A 340 20.37 -18.85 -9.06
N SER A 341 19.17 -18.39 -9.41
CA SER A 341 18.70 -18.34 -10.80
C SER A 341 17.57 -17.34 -10.99
N ILE A 342 17.49 -16.80 -12.20
CA ILE A 342 16.49 -15.82 -12.61
C ILE A 342 15.79 -16.34 -13.86
N ASP A 343 14.46 -16.41 -13.83
CA ASP A 343 13.62 -16.64 -14.99
C ASP A 343 12.79 -15.39 -15.28
N LEU A 344 13.31 -14.55 -16.16
CA LEU A 344 12.68 -13.31 -16.59
C LEU A 344 11.36 -13.52 -17.35
N THR A 345 11.11 -14.72 -17.91
CA THR A 345 9.88 -14.97 -18.68
C THR A 345 8.69 -15.22 -17.78
N ASN A 346 8.93 -15.92 -16.66
CA ASN A 346 7.91 -16.22 -15.67
C ASN A 346 7.98 -15.29 -14.44
N GLU A 347 8.89 -14.30 -14.48
CA GLU A 347 9.21 -13.39 -13.38
C GLU A 347 9.41 -14.13 -12.05
N THR A 348 10.25 -15.17 -12.07
CA THR A 348 10.55 -15.98 -10.88
C THR A 348 12.04 -16.03 -10.60
N LEU A 349 12.39 -15.97 -9.32
CA LEU A 349 13.75 -16.14 -8.82
C LEU A 349 13.85 -17.46 -8.03
N ILE A 350 15.05 -18.01 -7.96
CA ILE A 350 15.42 -18.94 -6.89
C ILE A 350 16.45 -18.22 -6.04
N VAL A 351 16.13 -17.99 -4.77
CA VAL A 351 16.98 -17.28 -3.80
C VAL A 351 17.22 -18.23 -2.63
N SER A 352 18.48 -18.63 -2.43
CA SER A 352 18.88 -19.60 -1.40
C SER A 352 18.02 -20.88 -1.37
N GLY A 353 17.50 -21.31 -2.52
CA GLY A 353 16.66 -22.51 -2.66
C GLY A 353 15.15 -22.29 -2.54
N VAL A 354 14.72 -21.10 -2.10
CA VAL A 354 13.32 -20.69 -2.08
C VAL A 354 12.92 -20.20 -3.48
N ARG A 355 11.74 -20.59 -3.95
CA ARG A 355 11.14 -20.04 -5.17
C ARG A 355 10.43 -18.73 -4.84
N VAL A 356 10.89 -17.64 -5.42
CA VAL A 356 10.28 -16.31 -5.29
C VAL A 356 9.51 -15.97 -6.57
N GLN A 357 8.26 -15.54 -6.43
CA GLN A 357 7.39 -15.08 -7.50
C GLN A 357 7.28 -13.56 -7.43
N LEU A 358 7.63 -12.87 -8.52
CA LEU A 358 7.41 -11.44 -8.64
C LEU A 358 6.03 -11.19 -9.26
N THR A 359 5.41 -10.06 -8.90
CA THR A 359 4.13 -9.61 -9.46
C THR A 359 4.19 -8.12 -9.80
N GLY A 360 3.12 -7.57 -10.36
CA GLY A 360 2.97 -6.12 -10.53
C GLY A 360 2.96 -5.34 -9.21
N ASN A 361 2.79 -6.02 -8.05
CA ASN A 361 2.88 -5.39 -6.74
C ASN A 361 4.31 -5.37 -6.17
N THR A 362 5.24 -6.15 -6.72
CA THR A 362 6.58 -6.25 -6.15
C THR A 362 7.34 -4.94 -6.36
N LEU A 363 7.54 -4.21 -5.27
CA LEU A 363 8.48 -3.11 -5.17
C LEU A 363 9.90 -3.71 -5.23
N ILE A 364 10.70 -3.24 -6.18
CA ILE A 364 12.12 -3.59 -6.24
C ILE A 364 12.85 -2.29 -6.03
N ASP A 365 13.42 -2.08 -4.85
CA ASP A 365 14.25 -0.93 -4.57
C ASP A 365 15.71 -1.35 -4.50
N ASP A 366 16.57 -0.53 -5.10
CA ASP A 366 17.99 -0.77 -5.23
C ASP A 366 18.59 0.56 -4.82
N ASP A 367 18.97 0.69 -3.54
CA ASP A 367 19.41 1.93 -2.87
C ASP A 367 20.68 2.55 -3.47
N ASP A 368 21.14 2.03 -4.62
CA ASP A 368 22.18 2.60 -5.45
C ASP A 368 21.82 4.04 -5.87
N GLU A 369 22.54 5.00 -5.28
CA GLU A 369 22.41 6.47 -5.42
C GLU A 369 22.37 6.99 -6.88
N ASP A 370 22.67 6.15 -7.87
CA ASP A 370 22.80 6.48 -9.29
C ASP A 370 21.58 6.06 -10.15
N ASP A 371 20.61 5.30 -9.64
CA ASP A 371 19.53 4.76 -10.48
C ASP A 371 18.28 5.66 -10.52
N GLU A 372 18.39 6.70 -11.36
CA GLU A 372 17.25 7.45 -11.89
C GLU A 372 16.24 6.51 -12.56
N ARG A 373 15.08 6.30 -11.90
CA ARG A 373 13.82 5.79 -12.47
C ARG A 373 13.96 4.69 -13.53
N ARG A 374 14.36 3.49 -13.10
CA ARG A 374 14.32 2.28 -13.95
C ARG A 374 12.88 1.84 -14.20
N SER A 375 12.61 1.35 -15.41
CA SER A 375 11.38 0.57 -15.62
C SER A 375 11.42 -0.72 -14.82
N ARG A 376 10.27 -1.27 -14.45
CA ARG A 376 10.16 -2.56 -13.76
C ARG A 376 10.95 -3.66 -14.48
N VAL A 377 10.90 -3.68 -15.82
CA VAL A 377 11.67 -4.66 -16.62
C VAL A 377 13.17 -4.47 -16.44
N GLN A 378 13.64 -3.23 -16.33
CA GLN A 378 15.05 -2.93 -16.06
C GLN A 378 15.45 -3.27 -14.63
N ASP A 379 14.58 -3.06 -13.64
CA ASP A 379 14.82 -3.50 -12.26
C ASP A 379 15.02 -5.02 -12.19
N ILE A 380 14.14 -5.81 -12.78
CA ILE A 380 14.31 -7.27 -12.77
C ILE A 380 15.56 -7.69 -13.56
N GLN A 381 15.92 -6.96 -14.62
CA GLN A 381 17.12 -7.22 -15.41
C GLN A 381 18.42 -6.78 -14.73
N SER A 382 18.35 -5.89 -13.74
CA SER A 382 19.54 -5.47 -12.99
C SER A 382 19.96 -6.52 -11.97
N LEU A 383 19.02 -7.34 -11.48
CA LEU A 383 19.28 -8.49 -10.62
C LEU A 383 20.20 -9.51 -11.31
N GLN A 384 21.18 -10.02 -10.58
CA GLN A 384 22.16 -10.98 -11.07
C GLN A 384 22.24 -12.20 -10.17
N VAL A 385 22.67 -13.33 -10.75
CA VAL A 385 23.01 -14.51 -9.96
C VAL A 385 24.20 -14.17 -9.06
N GLY A 386 24.02 -14.37 -7.76
CA GLY A 386 24.99 -14.03 -6.73
C GLY A 386 24.65 -12.78 -5.92
N ASP A 387 23.71 -11.95 -6.37
CA ASP A 387 23.20 -10.82 -5.58
C ASP A 387 22.61 -11.37 -4.28
N TYR A 388 22.88 -10.67 -3.17
CA TYR A 388 22.23 -10.90 -1.88
C TYR A 388 21.00 -9.99 -1.81
N LEU A 389 19.86 -10.57 -1.47
CA LEU A 389 18.57 -9.88 -1.43
C LEU A 389 17.90 -10.12 -0.09
N GLU A 390 17.32 -9.05 0.45
CA GLU A 390 16.28 -9.08 1.48
C GLU A 390 14.93 -9.05 0.76
N ILE A 391 14.02 -9.97 1.09
CA ILE A 391 12.75 -10.15 0.40
C ILE A 391 11.64 -10.37 1.42
N GLU A 392 10.78 -9.37 1.57
CA GLU A 392 9.51 -9.55 2.27
C GLU A 392 8.40 -10.01 1.31
N GLY A 393 7.47 -10.81 1.81
CA GLY A 393 6.32 -11.18 1.02
C GLY A 393 5.37 -12.15 1.69
N ARG A 394 4.55 -12.79 0.86
CA ARG A 394 3.58 -13.77 1.33
C ARG A 394 3.96 -15.18 0.95
N GLN A 395 3.97 -16.06 1.95
CA GLN A 395 4.06 -17.49 1.73
C GLN A 395 2.81 -18.01 1.02
N ARG A 396 3.00 -18.53 -0.19
CA ARG A 396 1.96 -19.21 -0.99
C ARG A 396 2.14 -20.72 -0.90
N SER A 397 1.07 -21.44 -0.53
CA SER A 397 1.10 -22.92 -0.49
C SER A 397 0.81 -23.59 -1.86
N THR A 398 0.53 -22.81 -2.90
CA THR A 398 0.24 -23.32 -4.26
C THR A 398 1.49 -23.95 -4.88
N ASP A 399 1.30 -25.01 -5.68
CA ASP A 399 2.39 -25.74 -6.36
C ASP A 399 3.55 -26.19 -5.44
N GLY A 400 3.22 -26.40 -4.17
CA GLY A 400 4.08 -26.92 -3.11
C GLY A 400 4.78 -25.86 -2.25
N GLY A 401 4.67 -24.57 -2.56
CA GLY A 401 5.32 -23.54 -1.78
C GLY A 401 6.12 -22.55 -2.63
N SER A 402 5.89 -21.26 -2.43
CA SER A 402 6.72 -20.16 -2.94
C SER A 402 6.53 -18.90 -2.09
N LEU A 403 7.45 -17.96 -2.18
CA LEU A 403 7.32 -16.61 -1.65
C LEU A 403 6.81 -15.69 -2.76
N GLU A 404 5.63 -15.09 -2.62
CA GLU A 404 5.20 -13.98 -3.46
C GLU A 404 5.80 -12.69 -2.90
N ALA A 405 6.75 -12.07 -3.62
CA ALA A 405 7.48 -10.92 -3.12
C ALA A 405 6.63 -9.63 -3.15
N PHE A 406 6.66 -8.89 -2.05
CA PHE A 406 6.09 -7.55 -1.94
C PHE A 406 7.17 -6.48 -2.05
N SER A 407 8.31 -6.65 -1.38
CA SER A 407 9.51 -5.84 -1.54
C SER A 407 10.71 -6.73 -1.86
N ILE A 408 11.68 -6.16 -2.55
CA ILE A 408 13.02 -6.72 -2.75
C ILE A 408 13.99 -5.56 -2.61
N GLU A 409 14.93 -5.70 -1.68
CA GLU A 409 16.06 -4.80 -1.50
C GLU A 409 17.36 -5.58 -1.77
N ARG A 410 18.36 -4.90 -2.35
CA ARG A 410 19.69 -5.47 -2.54
C ARG A 410 20.58 -5.00 -1.40
N GLU A 411 21.08 -5.97 -0.64
CA GLU A 411 21.98 -5.69 0.47
C GLU A 411 23.46 -5.88 0.09
N ASP A 412 24.31 -5.12 0.78
CA ASP A 412 25.75 -5.32 0.74
C ASP A 412 26.08 -6.66 1.41
N ASP A 413 26.49 -7.62 0.59
CA ASP A 413 26.78 -9.00 1.00
C ASP A 413 27.50 -9.13 2.36
N ASP A 414 26.80 -9.72 3.34
CA ASP A 414 27.36 -10.06 4.63
C ASP A 414 28.52 -11.06 4.46
N GLU A 415 29.59 -10.90 5.24
CA GLU A 415 30.77 -11.78 5.18
C GLU A 415 30.45 -13.25 5.57
N ASP A 416 29.23 -13.52 6.04
CA ASP A 416 28.75 -14.83 6.46
C ASP A 416 28.04 -15.57 5.30
N ASP A 417 28.33 -16.87 5.15
CA ASP A 417 27.76 -17.73 4.09
C ASP A 417 26.34 -18.24 4.45
N ASP A 418 25.75 -17.74 5.54
CA ASP A 418 24.47 -18.18 6.07
C ASP A 418 23.34 -17.32 5.47
N TYR A 419 22.15 -17.90 5.39
CA TYR A 419 20.92 -17.33 4.86
C TYR A 419 19.86 -17.36 5.95
N GLU A 420 18.92 -16.43 5.90
CA GLU A 420 17.81 -16.34 6.85
C GLU A 420 16.49 -16.61 6.13
N LEU A 421 15.53 -17.15 6.84
CA LEU A 421 14.17 -17.37 6.34
C LEU A 421 13.20 -17.39 7.50
N GLU A 422 12.31 -16.40 7.51
CA GLU A 422 11.14 -16.38 8.36
C GLU A 422 9.92 -16.86 7.55
N ALA A 423 9.27 -17.93 7.99
CA ALA A 423 8.05 -18.42 7.34
C ALA A 423 7.33 -19.47 8.20
N ARG A 424 6.12 -19.84 7.80
CA ARG A 424 5.41 -20.96 8.44
C ARG A 424 5.90 -22.32 7.95
N LEU A 425 6.09 -23.23 8.90
CA LEU A 425 6.51 -24.61 8.63
C LEU A 425 5.45 -25.41 7.87
N ASP A 426 5.84 -25.97 6.72
CA ASP A 426 5.03 -26.91 5.94
C ASP A 426 5.15 -28.36 6.47
N ALA A 427 6.35 -28.74 6.94
CA ALA A 427 6.61 -30.07 7.48
C ALA A 427 7.75 -30.11 8.50
N VAL A 428 7.61 -31.00 9.50
CA VAL A 428 8.67 -31.32 10.47
C VAL A 428 8.95 -32.82 10.43
N GLY A 429 10.14 -33.19 9.96
CA GLY A 429 10.62 -34.56 9.84
C GLY A 429 11.60 -34.95 10.95
N SER A 430 12.07 -36.21 10.92
CA SER A 430 13.05 -36.70 11.91
C SER A 430 14.49 -36.21 11.66
N GLY A 431 14.75 -35.56 10.53
CA GLY A 431 16.08 -35.10 10.11
C GLY A 431 16.07 -33.89 9.19
N SER A 432 14.90 -33.33 8.91
CA SER A 432 14.71 -32.12 8.11
C SER A 432 13.42 -31.40 8.50
N ILE A 433 13.33 -30.13 8.14
CA ILE A 433 12.11 -29.33 8.10
C ILE A 433 11.84 -28.89 6.66
N THR A 434 10.63 -28.41 6.39
CA THR A 434 10.26 -27.86 5.09
C THR A 434 9.51 -26.55 5.25
N LEU A 435 9.97 -25.54 4.50
CA LEU A 435 9.32 -24.24 4.32
C LEU A 435 9.30 -23.93 2.83
N MET A 436 8.14 -23.62 2.25
CA MET A 436 8.02 -23.22 0.84
C MET A 436 8.72 -24.18 -0.14
N ASN A 437 8.45 -25.49 -0.02
CA ASN A 437 9.13 -26.58 -0.76
C ASN A 437 10.65 -26.75 -0.49
N LEU A 438 11.28 -25.91 0.32
CA LEU A 438 12.70 -26.03 0.66
C LEU A 438 12.88 -27.05 1.79
N GLU A 439 13.53 -28.18 1.48
CA GLU A 439 13.96 -29.13 2.52
C GLU A 439 15.29 -28.67 3.13
N ILE A 440 15.27 -28.35 4.42
CA ILE A 440 16.45 -27.97 5.21
C ILE A 440 16.79 -29.10 6.18
N LEU A 441 18.00 -29.64 6.07
CA LEU A 441 18.49 -30.71 6.95
C LEU A 441 18.81 -30.16 8.34
N LEU A 442 18.48 -30.92 9.38
CA LEU A 442 18.69 -30.43 10.75
C LEU A 442 20.15 -30.28 11.16
N GLY A 443 21.09 -31.01 10.55
CA GLY A 443 22.53 -30.92 10.87
C GLY A 443 22.94 -31.20 12.33
N GLY A 444 22.01 -31.64 13.18
CA GLY A 444 22.21 -31.78 14.62
C GLY A 444 21.61 -30.65 15.46
N TYR A 445 21.03 -29.64 14.83
CA TYR A 445 20.26 -28.57 15.45
C TYR A 445 18.85 -29.02 15.83
N SER A 446 18.30 -28.36 16.84
CA SER A 446 16.99 -28.65 17.42
C SER A 446 15.90 -27.86 16.71
N VAL A 447 14.73 -28.49 16.57
CA VAL A 447 13.44 -27.88 16.18
C VAL A 447 12.41 -28.06 17.29
N SER A 448 12.88 -28.14 18.53
CA SER A 448 12.07 -28.53 19.69
C SER A 448 11.04 -27.46 20.01
N GLY A 449 9.77 -27.75 19.70
CA GLY A 449 8.65 -26.84 19.96
C GLY A 449 7.92 -26.49 18.68
N ALA A 450 8.65 -26.42 17.57
CA ALA A 450 8.13 -26.11 16.26
C ALA A 450 7.22 -27.23 15.72
N GLN A 451 6.05 -26.84 15.22
CA GLN A 451 5.04 -27.69 14.60
C GLN A 451 4.66 -27.13 13.24
N VAL A 452 4.02 -27.97 12.42
CA VAL A 452 3.47 -27.51 11.13
C VAL A 452 2.48 -26.37 11.37
N GLY A 453 2.66 -25.28 10.65
CA GLY A 453 1.88 -24.05 10.77
C GLY A 453 2.41 -23.03 11.76
N ASN A 454 3.43 -23.36 12.58
CA ASN A 454 4.14 -22.32 13.33
C ASN A 454 5.00 -21.49 12.39
N GLU A 455 5.02 -20.18 12.64
CA GLU A 455 6.03 -19.26 12.12
C GLU A 455 7.35 -19.51 12.85
N VAL A 456 8.44 -19.52 12.09
CA VAL A 456 9.79 -19.77 12.60
C VAL A 456 10.78 -18.93 11.81
N GLU A 457 11.83 -18.48 12.48
CA GLU A 457 13.05 -17.96 11.88
C GLU A 457 14.08 -19.10 11.78
N VAL A 458 14.72 -19.27 10.61
CA VAL A 458 15.76 -20.27 10.42
C VAL A 458 17.01 -19.69 9.75
N GLN A 459 18.16 -19.95 10.36
CA GLN A 459 19.47 -19.73 9.74
C GLN A 459 19.98 -21.02 9.11
N TYR A 460 20.37 -20.96 7.85
CA TYR A 460 20.76 -22.13 7.06
C TYR A 460 21.77 -21.79 5.97
N ARG A 461 22.43 -22.81 5.42
CA ARG A 461 23.40 -22.62 4.33
C ARG A 461 23.36 -23.74 3.31
N ARG A 462 23.92 -23.47 2.13
CA ARG A 462 24.08 -24.48 1.09
C ARG A 462 25.33 -25.32 1.31
N THR A 463 25.16 -26.63 1.45
CA THR A 463 26.27 -27.59 1.55
C THR A 463 26.96 -27.83 0.21
N SER A 464 28.19 -28.37 0.25
CA SER A 464 28.92 -28.78 -0.97
C SER A 464 28.22 -29.85 -1.83
N GLY A 465 27.24 -30.56 -1.26
CA GLY A 465 26.39 -31.52 -1.97
C GLY A 465 25.17 -30.89 -2.64
N GLY A 466 24.94 -29.60 -2.44
CA GLY A 466 23.81 -28.83 -2.97
C GLY A 466 22.54 -28.89 -2.11
N GLN A 467 22.56 -29.60 -0.98
CA GLN A 467 21.48 -29.57 0.02
C GLN A 467 21.61 -28.35 0.93
N TYR A 468 20.51 -27.99 1.61
CA TYR A 468 20.48 -26.98 2.64
C TYR A 468 20.52 -27.62 4.02
N GLU A 469 21.24 -27.01 4.96
CA GLU A 469 21.42 -27.51 6.33
C GLU A 469 21.38 -26.31 7.29
N LEU A 470 20.68 -26.47 8.42
CA LEU A 470 20.61 -25.46 9.48
C LEU A 470 22.01 -25.12 10.01
N THR A 471 22.16 -23.87 10.46
CA THR A 471 23.39 -23.37 11.12
C THR A 471 23.14 -22.91 12.56
N ASP A 472 21.89 -22.74 12.97
CA ASP A 472 21.47 -22.63 14.36
C ASP A 472 20.20 -23.45 14.66
N ASN A 473 19.77 -23.48 15.93
CA ASN A 473 18.50 -24.04 16.35
C ASN A 473 17.35 -23.17 15.83
N VAL A 474 16.21 -23.81 15.60
CA VAL A 474 15.00 -23.11 15.19
C VAL A 474 14.27 -22.64 16.42
N ASP A 475 14.11 -21.33 16.52
CA ASP A 475 13.22 -20.69 17.47
C ASP A 475 11.84 -20.55 16.79
N ALA A 476 10.79 -20.97 17.50
CA ALA A 476 9.43 -20.75 17.05
C ALA A 476 8.93 -19.50 17.73
N ASP A 477 8.42 -18.55 16.95
CA ASP A 477 7.76 -17.39 17.53
C ASP A 477 6.52 -17.85 18.28
N ASP A 478 6.55 -17.70 19.61
CA ASP A 478 5.40 -17.86 20.47
C ASP A 478 4.47 -16.64 20.26
N SER A 479 3.93 -16.45 19.06
CA SER A 479 2.87 -15.45 18.79
C SER A 479 1.49 -15.89 19.30
N SER A 480 1.48 -16.63 20.42
CA SER A 480 0.27 -16.88 21.21
C SER A 480 0.31 -16.09 22.51
N ASP A 481 0.33 -14.76 22.41
CA ASP A 481 -0.26 -13.91 23.44
C ASP A 481 -1.79 -13.99 23.29
N ASP A 482 -2.32 -15.17 23.63
CA ASP A 482 -3.73 -15.36 23.96
C ASP A 482 -3.92 -14.71 25.34
N ASP A 483 -4.02 -13.38 25.35
CA ASP A 483 -4.33 -12.55 26.52
C ASP A 483 -5.73 -12.93 27.03
N SER A 484 -5.75 -14.05 27.75
CA SER A 484 -6.88 -14.60 28.46
C SER A 484 -6.53 -14.69 29.93
N ASP A 485 -6.22 -13.55 30.53
CA ASP A 485 -6.14 -13.39 31.99
C ASP A 485 -7.31 -12.55 32.53
N ASP A 486 -8.30 -13.29 33.02
CA ASP A 486 -9.32 -13.03 34.09
C ASP A 486 -10.30 -11.83 34.02
#